data_AF-A0A967YVJ8-F1
#
_entry.id   AF-A0A967YVJ8-F1
#
_cell.length_a   1.000
_cell.length_b   1.000
_cell.length_c   1.000
_cell.angle_alpha   90.00
_cell.angle_beta   90.00
_cell.angle_gamma   90.00
#
_symmetry.space_group_name_H-M   'P 1'
#
loop_
_entity.id
_entity.type
_entity.pdbx_description
1 polymer ?
#
loop_
_entity_poly.entity_id
_entity_poly.type
_entity_poly.pdbx_seq_one_letter_code
_entity_poly.pdbx_strand_id
1 'polypeptide(L)'
;MISESVLMPRVDMHTAVKLGVYILSAVLAHWPSNWAVRKAIKRWRPEQEEPTDRMGAFIGTLERILIIMLVGLEAYTAVGFVVTMKSIARYDRVQKEKAFAEYFLAGTMLSMLIALILGLAVQRSFGKL
;
A
#
# COMPACT_ATOMS: atom_id res chain seq x y z
N MET A 1 -50.55 7.26 -2.17
CA MET A 1 -50.21 7.04 -3.59
C MET A 1 -48.81 7.59 -3.79
N ILE A 2 -47.84 6.69 -3.73
CA ILE A 2 -46.47 6.67 -4.27
C ILE A 2 -45.83 8.03 -4.60
N SER A 3 -44.76 8.37 -3.88
CA SER A 3 -43.44 8.43 -4.51
C SER A 3 -42.34 8.45 -3.45
N GLU A 4 -41.87 7.25 -3.11
CA GLU A 4 -40.50 7.04 -2.65
C GLU A 4 -39.54 7.50 -3.76
N SER A 5 -39.24 8.79 -3.85
CA SER A 5 -37.99 9.22 -4.46
C SER A 5 -36.96 9.34 -3.35
N VAL A 6 -36.57 8.16 -2.84
CA VAL A 6 -35.31 7.95 -2.13
C VAL A 6 -34.24 8.60 -3.01
N LEU A 7 -33.82 9.81 -2.63
CA LEU A 7 -32.76 10.54 -3.32
C LEU A 7 -31.51 9.66 -3.24
N MET A 8 -31.24 8.93 -4.32
CA MET A 8 -29.91 8.40 -4.56
C MET A 8 -28.94 9.58 -4.47
N PRO A 9 -27.81 9.46 -3.74
CA PRO A 9 -26.78 10.47 -3.83
C PRO A 9 -26.33 10.49 -5.29
N ARG A 10 -26.60 11.59 -6.01
CA ARG A 10 -26.06 11.80 -7.35
C ARG A 10 -24.55 11.76 -7.17
N VAL A 11 -23.93 10.68 -7.61
CA VAL A 11 -22.48 10.60 -7.62
C VAL A 11 -22.03 11.59 -8.67
N ASP A 12 -21.57 12.76 -8.22
CA ASP A 12 -21.12 13.81 -9.12
C ASP A 12 -20.02 13.25 -10.03
N MET A 13 -19.96 13.72 -11.29
CA MET A 13 -18.94 13.26 -12.25
C MET A 13 -17.52 13.31 -11.66
N HIS A 14 -17.25 14.34 -10.85
CA HIS A 14 -15.99 14.47 -10.10
C HIS A 14 -15.78 13.37 -9.07
N THR A 15 -16.83 12.96 -8.36
CA THR A 15 -16.81 11.87 -7.37
C THR A 15 -16.62 10.50 -8.04
N ALA A 16 -17.27 10.29 -9.19
CA ALA A 16 -17.10 9.08 -10.00
C ALA A 16 -15.68 8.95 -10.60
N VAL A 17 -15.11 10.07 -11.07
CA VAL A 17 -13.72 10.12 -11.57
C VAL A 17 -12.71 9.88 -10.45
N LYS A 18 -12.94 10.43 -9.25
CA LYS A 18 -12.11 10.20 -8.06
C LYS A 18 -12.10 8.73 -7.64
N LEU A 19 -13.28 8.09 -7.60
CA LEU A 19 -13.42 6.65 -7.38
C LEU A 19 -12.71 5.83 -8.46
N GLY A 20 -12.80 6.23 -9.73
CA GLY A 20 -12.09 5.60 -10.84
C GLY A 20 -10.56 5.65 -10.71
N VAL A 21 -10.00 6.80 -10.31
CA VAL A 21 -8.55 6.95 -10.03
C VAL A 21 -8.12 6.12 -8.82
N TYR A 22 -8.97 5.98 -7.82
CA TYR A 22 -8.72 5.13 -6.64
C TYR A 22 -8.67 3.64 -7.02
N ILE A 23 -9.63 3.21 -7.84
CA ILE A 23 -9.67 1.84 -8.35
C ILE A 23 -8.46 1.59 -9.28
N LEU A 24 -8.11 2.55 -10.14
CA LEU A 24 -6.95 2.44 -11.04
C LEU A 24 -5.61 2.38 -10.28
N SER A 25 -5.43 3.19 -9.25
CA SER A 25 -4.24 3.17 -8.39
C SER A 25 -4.17 1.91 -7.53
N ALA A 26 -5.31 1.37 -7.06
CA ALA A 26 -5.37 0.05 -6.40
C ALA A 26 -4.99 -1.09 -7.37
N VAL A 27 -5.42 -1.03 -8.64
CA VAL A 27 -5.06 -2.00 -9.68
C VAL A 27 -3.58 -1.90 -10.05
N LEU A 28 -3.05 -0.67 -10.21
CA LEU A 28 -1.63 -0.43 -10.44
C LEU A 28 -0.75 -0.77 -9.23
N ALA A 29 -1.28 -0.77 -8.01
CA ALA A 29 -0.56 -1.26 -6.84
C ALA A 29 -0.47 -2.80 -6.81
N HIS A 30 -1.39 -3.49 -7.47
CA HIS A 30 -1.54 -4.94 -7.37
C HIS A 30 -0.53 -5.74 -8.23
N TRP A 31 -0.09 -5.22 -9.39
CA TRP A 31 0.74 -6.00 -10.34
C TRP A 31 2.26 -5.70 -10.37
N PRO A 32 2.74 -4.44 -10.39
CA PRO A 32 4.18 -4.14 -10.46
C PRO A 32 4.87 -4.21 -9.09
N SER A 33 4.18 -3.87 -8.00
CA SER A 33 4.82 -3.70 -6.68
C SER A 33 5.20 -5.02 -6.01
N ASN A 34 4.46 -6.11 -6.28
CA ASN A 34 4.83 -7.43 -5.75
C ASN A 34 5.99 -8.06 -6.54
N TRP A 35 6.12 -7.73 -7.83
CA TRP A 35 7.16 -8.27 -8.71
C TRP A 35 8.48 -7.49 -8.63
N ALA A 36 8.42 -6.16 -8.61
CA ALA A 36 9.62 -5.30 -8.60
C ALA A 36 10.43 -5.45 -7.31
N VAL A 37 9.78 -5.46 -6.14
CA VAL A 37 10.47 -5.63 -4.85
C VAL A 37 11.08 -7.02 -4.71
N ARG A 38 10.33 -8.06 -5.09
CA ARG A 38 10.82 -9.45 -5.06
C ARG A 38 11.99 -9.69 -6.02
N LYS A 39 12.00 -9.02 -7.18
CA LYS A 39 13.08 -9.13 -8.17
C LYS A 39 14.31 -8.31 -7.79
N ALA A 40 14.12 -7.08 -7.29
CA ALA A 40 15.20 -6.20 -6.88
C ALA A 40 16.00 -6.76 -5.70
N ILE A 41 15.32 -7.40 -4.73
CA ILE A 41 15.96 -7.85 -3.48
C ILE A 41 16.19 -9.38 -3.49
N LYS A 42 15.94 -10.06 -4.60
CA LYS A 42 16.13 -11.53 -4.72
C LYS A 42 17.54 -11.98 -4.31
N ARG A 43 18.53 -11.12 -4.52
CA ARG A 43 19.95 -11.37 -4.21
C ARG A 43 20.26 -11.44 -2.70
N TRP A 44 19.44 -10.83 -1.85
CA TRP A 44 19.63 -10.77 -0.39
C TRP A 44 18.62 -11.61 0.39
N ARG A 45 17.87 -12.48 -0.29
CA ARG A 45 16.89 -13.34 0.35
C ARG A 45 17.60 -14.44 1.17
N PRO A 46 17.33 -14.57 2.48
CA PRO A 46 17.90 -15.66 3.27
C PRO A 46 17.32 -17.03 2.87
N GLU A 47 18.15 -18.07 2.90
CA GLU A 47 17.84 -19.44 2.45
C GLU A 47 16.62 -20.06 3.16
N GLN A 48 16.33 -19.63 4.40
CA GLN A 48 15.23 -20.15 5.22
C GLN A 48 13.87 -19.50 4.93
N GLU A 49 13.79 -18.53 4.02
CA GLU A 49 12.50 -18.01 3.57
C GLU A 49 11.91 -18.88 2.46
N GLU A 50 10.89 -19.66 2.84
CA GLU A 50 10.05 -20.43 1.93
C GLU A 50 9.66 -19.61 0.69
N PRO A 51 9.84 -20.11 -0.55
CA PRO A 51 9.50 -19.44 -1.81
C PRO A 51 8.08 -18.86 -1.87
N THR A 52 7.21 -19.33 -0.98
CA THR A 52 5.81 -18.93 -0.86
C THR A 52 5.43 -18.47 0.55
N ASP A 53 6.16 -17.54 1.18
CA ASP A 53 5.55 -16.71 2.25
C ASP A 53 4.44 -15.83 1.63
N ARG A 54 3.28 -16.47 1.36
CA ARG A 54 2.09 -15.87 0.78
C ARG A 54 1.49 -14.86 1.75
N MET A 55 1.62 -15.12 3.06
CA MET A 55 1.07 -14.26 4.10
C MET A 55 1.87 -12.95 4.20
N GLY A 56 3.20 -13.00 4.21
CA GLY A 56 4.05 -11.82 4.17
C GLY A 56 3.81 -10.95 2.94
N ALA A 57 3.62 -11.57 1.77
CA ALA A 57 3.31 -10.85 0.54
C ALA A 57 1.90 -10.22 0.54
N PHE A 58 0.93 -10.91 1.14
CA PHE A 58 -0.42 -10.38 1.32
C PHE A 58 -0.41 -9.17 2.27
N ILE A 59 0.26 -9.28 3.42
CA ILE A 59 0.44 -8.17 4.38
C ILE A 59 1.09 -6.96 3.71
N GLY A 60 2.17 -7.17 2.94
CA GLY A 60 2.83 -6.08 2.21
C GLY A 60 1.95 -5.44 1.13
N THR A 61 0.99 -6.19 0.57
CA THR A 61 0.01 -5.63 -0.38
C THR A 61 -1.04 -4.80 0.34
N LEU A 62 -1.54 -5.27 1.48
CA LEU A 62 -2.47 -4.51 2.32
C LEU A 62 -1.85 -3.21 2.82
N GLU A 63 -0.59 -3.25 3.26
CA GLU A 63 0.15 -2.05 3.67
C GLU A 63 0.20 -1.00 2.55
N ARG A 64 0.57 -1.38 1.32
CA ARG A 64 0.63 -0.44 0.19
C ARG A 64 -0.73 0.19 -0.10
N ILE A 65 -1.79 -0.62 -0.09
CA ILE A 65 -3.17 -0.12 -0.29
C ILE A 65 -3.49 0.89 0.81
N LEU A 66 -3.27 0.54 2.09
CA LEU A 66 -3.48 1.46 3.22
C LEU A 66 -2.68 2.76 3.09
N ILE A 67 -1.40 2.70 2.72
CA ILE A 67 -0.56 3.90 2.56
C ILE A 67 -1.12 4.80 1.45
N ILE A 68 -1.44 4.24 0.28
CA ILE A 68 -2.01 5.02 -0.83
C ILE A 68 -3.32 5.69 -0.40
N MET A 69 -4.18 4.96 0.32
CA MET A 69 -5.43 5.49 0.83
C MET A 69 -5.22 6.65 1.80
N LEU A 70 -4.34 6.47 2.78
CA LEU A 70 -4.04 7.45 3.83
C LEU A 70 -3.36 8.71 3.27
N VAL A 71 -2.43 8.56 2.32
CA VAL A 71 -1.82 9.71 1.63
C VAL A 71 -2.86 10.48 0.82
N GLY A 72 -3.78 9.78 0.13
CA GLY A 72 -4.89 10.43 -0.57
C GLY A 72 -5.84 11.20 0.35
N LEU A 73 -5.93 10.83 1.63
CA LEU A 73 -6.68 11.52 2.67
C LEU A 73 -5.83 12.55 3.46
N GLU A 74 -4.59 12.79 3.04
CA GLU A 74 -3.62 13.66 3.73
C GLU A 74 -3.29 13.23 5.18
N ALA A 75 -3.62 11.99 5.54
CA ALA A 75 -3.43 11.41 6.87
C ALA A 75 -2.01 10.83 7.02
N TYR A 76 -0.97 11.65 6.84
CA TYR A 76 0.43 11.20 6.86
C TYR A 76 0.85 10.58 8.20
N THR A 77 0.29 11.03 9.32
CA THR A 77 0.57 10.44 10.64
C THR A 77 0.09 8.98 10.72
N ALA A 78 -1.04 8.66 10.09
CA ALA A 78 -1.57 7.29 10.07
C ALA A 78 -0.70 6.36 9.21
N VAL A 79 -0.02 6.88 8.18
CA VAL A 79 0.97 6.11 7.40
C VAL A 79 2.08 5.60 8.31
N GLY A 80 2.60 6.46 9.19
CA GLY A 80 3.63 6.08 10.18
C GLY A 80 3.17 4.98 11.15
N PHE A 81 1.89 4.99 11.55
CA PHE A 81 1.31 3.92 12.37
C PHE A 81 1.30 2.58 11.63
N VAL A 82 0.84 2.54 10.38
CA VAL A 82 0.76 1.30 9.59
C VAL A 82 2.13 0.63 9.44
N VAL A 83 3.16 1.43 9.14
CA VAL A 83 4.55 0.96 8.99
C VAL A 83 5.11 0.46 10.31
N THR A 84 4.84 1.18 11.40
CA THR A 84 5.27 0.80 12.76
C THR A 84 4.66 -0.53 13.15
N MET A 85 3.36 -0.73 12.92
CA MET A 85 2.66 -1.98 13.23
C MET A 85 3.28 -3.17 12.50
N LYS A 86 3.65 -3.00 11.22
CA LYS A 86 4.34 -4.05 10.46
C LYS A 86 5.71 -4.41 11.06
N SER A 87 6.46 -3.40 11.48
CA SER A 87 7.79 -3.58 12.07
C SER A 87 7.69 -4.27 13.44
N ILE A 88 6.71 -3.92 14.26
CA ILE A 88 6.43 -4.57 15.55
C ILE A 88 6.10 -6.05 15.34
N ALA A 89 5.24 -6.38 14.38
CA ALA A 89 4.81 -7.76 14.12
C ALA A 89 5.96 -8.70 13.70
N ARG A 90 7.08 -8.16 13.19
CA ARG A 90 8.27 -8.93 12.77
C ARG A 90 9.51 -8.60 13.62
N TYR A 91 9.37 -7.81 14.68
CA TYR A 91 10.48 -7.27 15.49
C TYR A 91 11.40 -8.38 16.01
N ASP A 92 10.80 -9.44 16.55
CA ASP A 92 11.51 -10.58 17.14
C ASP A 92 12.49 -11.24 16.16
N ARG A 93 12.09 -11.39 14.89
CA ARG A 93 12.94 -11.95 13.83
C ARG A 93 13.95 -10.95 13.30
N VAL A 94 13.54 -9.69 13.11
CA VAL A 94 14.46 -8.60 12.74
C VAL A 94 15.60 -8.46 13.75
N GLN A 95 15.34 -8.71 15.03
CA GLN A 95 16.38 -8.66 16.07
C GLN A 95 17.31 -9.89 16.03
N LYS A 96 16.76 -11.09 15.80
CA LYS A 96 17.50 -12.36 15.89
C LYS A 96 18.26 -12.74 14.62
N GLU A 97 17.80 -12.28 13.46
CA GLU A 97 18.31 -12.70 12.15
C GLU A 97 18.76 -11.49 11.32
N LYS A 98 20.07 -11.20 11.31
CA LYS A 98 20.64 -10.03 10.61
C LYS A 98 20.30 -9.98 9.11
N ALA A 99 20.42 -11.11 8.41
CA ALA A 99 20.11 -11.18 6.99
C ALA A 99 18.62 -10.91 6.70
N PHE A 100 17.73 -11.40 7.57
CA PHE A 100 16.29 -11.11 7.47
C PHE A 100 16.00 -9.63 7.77
N ALA A 101 16.66 -9.04 8.77
CA ALA A 101 16.53 -7.63 9.11
C ALA A 101 16.85 -6.70 7.91
N GLU A 102 18.00 -6.94 7.27
CA GLU A 102 18.44 -6.18 6.10
C GLU A 102 17.47 -6.35 4.92
N TYR A 103 17.05 -7.59 4.64
CA TYR A 103 16.07 -7.90 3.61
C TYR A 103 14.71 -7.22 3.85
N PHE A 104 14.18 -7.34 5.08
CA PHE A 104 12.89 -6.80 5.48
C PHE A 104 12.88 -5.28 5.46
N LEU A 105 13.94 -4.65 5.96
CA LEU A 105 14.06 -3.19 6.00
C LEU A 105 14.17 -2.61 4.59
N ALA A 106 15.05 -3.16 3.76
CA ALA A 106 15.19 -2.73 2.37
C ALA A 106 13.89 -2.90 1.58
N GLY A 107 13.21 -4.04 1.75
CA GLY A 107 11.94 -4.32 1.08
C GLY A 107 10.82 -3.38 1.52
N THR A 108 10.72 -3.10 2.83
CA THR A 108 9.69 -2.21 3.37
C THR A 108 9.93 -0.76 2.98
N MET A 109 11.16 -0.27 3.06
CA MET A 109 11.51 1.10 2.64
C MET A 109 11.25 1.33 1.15
N LEU A 110 11.66 0.39 0.29
CA LEU A 110 11.42 0.50 -1.16
C LEU A 110 9.93 0.46 -1.49
N SER A 111 9.18 -0.46 -0.87
CA SER A 111 7.74 -0.57 -1.07
C SER A 111 7.00 0.69 -0.59
N MET A 112 7.40 1.24 0.55
CA MET A 112 6.83 2.46 1.11
C MET A 112 7.11 3.66 0.19
N LEU A 113 8.33 3.79 -0.33
CA LEU A 113 8.68 4.84 -1.27
C LEU A 113 7.79 4.81 -2.53
N ILE A 114 7.57 3.63 -3.11
CA ILE A 114 6.68 3.46 -4.26
C ILE A 114 5.24 3.85 -3.89
N ALA A 115 4.73 3.37 -2.75
CA ALA A 115 3.38 3.68 -2.29
C ALA A 115 3.17 5.18 -2.03
N LEU A 116 4.17 5.86 -1.45
CA LEU A 116 4.15 7.31 -1.23
C LEU A 116 4.13 8.08 -2.55
N ILE A 117 4.98 7.73 -3.52
CA ILE A 117 4.99 8.38 -4.85
C ILE A 117 3.63 8.23 -5.54
N LEU A 118 3.06 7.02 -5.51
CA LEU A 118 1.74 6.76 -6.09
C LEU A 118 0.64 7.52 -5.34
N GLY A 119 0.64 7.50 -4.00
CA GLY A 119 -0.30 8.24 -3.17
C GLY A 119 -0.25 9.75 -3.41
N LEU A 120 0.95 10.32 -3.55
CA LEU A 120 1.14 11.74 -3.87
C LEU A 120 0.67 12.09 -5.29
N ALA A 121 0.90 11.21 -6.27
CA ALA A 121 0.38 11.39 -7.62
C ALA A 121 -1.16 11.38 -7.64
N VAL A 122 -1.75 10.49 -6.84
CA VAL A 122 -3.20 10.46 -6.60
C VAL A 122 -3.63 11.78 -5.96
N GLN A 123 -3.10 12.16 -4.80
CA GLN A 123 -3.43 13.39 -4.10
C GLN A 123 -3.31 14.65 -4.98
N ARG A 124 -2.25 14.76 -5.79
CA ARG A 124 -2.06 15.90 -6.70
C ARG A 124 -3.13 15.99 -7.78
N SER A 125 -3.77 14.87 -8.12
CA SER A 125 -4.95 14.84 -9.00
C SER A 125 -6.23 15.32 -8.29
N PHE A 126 -6.29 15.28 -6.95
CA PHE A 126 -7.35 15.88 -6.15
C PHE A 126 -7.13 17.38 -5.91
N GLY A 127 -5.87 17.83 -5.87
CA GLY A 127 -5.46 19.21 -5.53
C GLY A 127 -5.49 20.24 -6.66
N LYS A 128 -6.29 20.05 -7.71
CA LYS A 128 -6.67 21.12 -8.65
C LYS A 128 -8.18 21.35 -8.60
N LEU A 129 -8.61 22.09 -7.57
CA LEU A 129 -9.78 22.95 -7.54
C LEU A 129 -9.32 24.29 -6.93
#